data_AF-A0A510I4F3-F1
#
_entry.id   AF-A0A510I4F3-F1
#
_cell.length_a   1.000
_cell.length_b   1.000
_cell.length_c   1.000
_cell.angle_alpha   90.00
_cell.angle_beta   90.00
_cell.angle_gamma   90.00
#
_symmetry.space_group_name_H-M   'P 1'
#
loop_
_entity.id
_entity.type
_entity.pdbx_description
1 polymer ?
#
loop_
_entity_poly.entity_id
_entity_poly.type
_entity_poly.pdbx_seq_one_letter_code
_entity_poly.pdbx_strand_id
1 'polypeptide(L)'
;MVNTNYNAPLTFKLYLAAAFFFGTYGGRVCPMLSTLNAFEVILHCTVVFSILFIVRHYILSRHPLIADNRQALLDASLFTIASIPFAAFYNLQYDFTLDSNVKVLLGMALFGFLTGLILQLQSKLVHFDALSHKKRFDFALSGQRQSIIKQMIGMMIVLLITLTTILTMVAVKDIYWLEQNPEQITNGLGKISFIKELVYIALVIGGYVIAIMVLWTKLMQKILLSQEDALKEVTQGRLEHRLPIFEHDELGAMACLTNQMLDSLQVSQNEVKTTRDVAIVSLSALAESRDNETGAHILRTQEYVKVLAEYLSKNTAHQSLLTPNYIELLYKSAPLHDVGKVGVPDSVLLKPGKLTDEEFEIMKGHAEIGAEALSIAEKQLGSSSFLRVAKEIALTHHEKWDGSGYPNRLSGEDIPLSGRLMALADVYDALISKRVYKPAFSHDKAKAIILEGKGKHFDPQIVDAFLAIEAEFQRIAQQYQDEQNIAA
;
A
#
# COMPACT_ATOMS: atom_id res chain seq x y z
N MET A 1 7.53 -17.06 -17.61
CA MET A 1 7.87 -16.59 -18.98
C MET A 1 8.52 -15.23 -18.83
N VAL A 2 9.77 -15.10 -19.28
CA VAL A 2 10.63 -13.95 -18.97
C VAL A 2 10.05 -12.67 -19.59
N ASN A 3 9.71 -11.70 -18.74
CA ASN A 3 9.33 -10.33 -19.12
C ASN A 3 10.46 -9.70 -19.94
N THR A 4 10.40 -9.82 -21.26
CA THR A 4 11.26 -8.99 -22.09
C THR A 4 10.66 -7.58 -22.06
N ASN A 5 11.41 -6.60 -21.55
CA ASN A 5 11.15 -5.15 -21.64
C ASN A 5 11.11 -4.62 -23.10
N TYR A 6 10.85 -5.50 -24.05
CA TYR A 6 10.95 -5.30 -25.48
C TYR A 6 9.54 -5.28 -26.10
N ASN A 7 9.17 -4.15 -26.71
CA ASN A 7 7.89 -3.94 -27.36
C ASN A 7 8.06 -4.00 -28.88
N ALA A 8 7.99 -5.21 -29.45
CA ALA A 8 8.20 -5.42 -30.89
C ALA A 8 7.29 -4.58 -31.80
N PRO A 9 5.97 -4.45 -31.55
CA PRO A 9 5.10 -3.60 -32.37
C PRO A 9 5.51 -2.12 -32.37
N LEU A 10 5.92 -1.59 -31.21
CA LEU A 10 6.37 -0.20 -31.10
C LEU A 10 7.73 0.00 -31.77
N THR A 11 8.68 -0.93 -31.56
CA THR A 11 9.98 -0.90 -32.23
C THR A 11 9.84 -0.88 -33.74
N PHE A 12 8.97 -1.73 -34.30
CA PHE A 12 8.70 -1.76 -35.74
C PHE A 12 8.18 -0.41 -36.25
N LYS A 13 7.17 0.17 -35.58
CA LYS A 13 6.59 1.47 -35.97
C LYS A 13 7.61 2.60 -35.93
N LEU A 14 8.46 2.65 -34.91
CA LEU A 14 9.48 3.69 -34.77
C LEU A 14 10.60 3.55 -35.80
N TYR A 15 11.03 2.31 -36.09
CA TYR A 15 12.05 2.06 -37.12
C TYR A 15 11.51 2.40 -38.52
N LEU A 16 10.25 2.08 -38.81
CA LEU A 16 9.60 2.45 -40.06
C LEU A 16 9.47 3.98 -40.20
N ALA A 17 9.06 4.67 -39.13
CA ALA A 17 9.00 6.13 -39.11
C ALA A 17 10.38 6.76 -39.30
N ALA A 18 11.41 6.24 -38.63
CA ALA A 18 12.78 6.71 -38.76
C ALA A 18 13.31 6.47 -40.19
N ALA A 19 13.01 5.33 -40.81
CA ALA A 19 13.38 5.04 -42.20
C ALA A 19 12.74 6.03 -43.18
N PHE A 20 11.45 6.31 -42.98
CA PHE A 20 10.70 7.28 -43.79
C PHE A 20 11.31 8.68 -43.65
N PHE A 21 11.44 9.19 -42.42
CA PHE A 21 11.94 10.55 -42.18
C PHE A 21 13.40 10.71 -42.60
N PHE A 22 14.23 9.69 -42.38
CA PHE A 22 15.63 9.69 -42.82
C PHE A 22 15.71 9.65 -44.36
N GLY A 23 14.90 8.82 -45.03
CA GLY A 23 14.89 8.72 -46.49
C GLY A 23 14.40 10.00 -47.18
N THR A 24 13.33 10.62 -46.69
CA THR A 24 12.81 11.89 -47.23
C THR A 24 13.72 13.09 -46.93
N TYR A 25 14.54 12.99 -45.87
CA TYR A 25 15.51 14.02 -45.50
C TYR A 25 16.86 13.87 -46.20
N GLY A 26 17.37 12.63 -46.32
CA GLY A 26 18.66 12.33 -46.95
C GLY A 26 18.74 12.93 -48.35
N GLY A 27 17.69 12.75 -49.16
CA GLY A 27 17.59 13.32 -50.51
C GLY A 27 17.62 14.85 -50.58
N ARG A 28 17.41 15.56 -49.47
CA ARG A 28 17.44 17.04 -49.40
C ARG A 28 18.78 17.58 -48.90
N VAL A 29 19.53 16.80 -48.12
CA VAL A 29 20.68 17.28 -47.33
C VAL A 29 22.02 16.88 -47.96
N CYS A 30 22.07 15.71 -48.61
CA CYS A 30 23.24 15.28 -49.35
C CYS A 30 23.06 15.62 -50.84
N PRO A 31 23.85 16.53 -51.42
CA PRO A 31 23.75 16.89 -52.83
C PRO A 31 23.90 15.69 -53.76
N MET A 32 24.72 14.70 -53.38
CA MET A 32 24.92 13.46 -54.15
C MET A 32 23.74 12.47 -54.06
N LEU A 33 22.76 12.70 -53.17
CA LEU A 33 21.47 11.99 -53.21
C LEU A 33 20.48 12.63 -54.19
N SER A 34 20.76 13.82 -54.72
CA SER A 34 19.91 14.47 -55.74
C SER A 34 20.07 13.89 -57.14
N THR A 35 21.15 13.13 -57.38
CA THR A 35 21.35 12.36 -58.63
C THR A 35 20.54 11.07 -58.64
N LEU A 36 20.02 10.63 -57.49
CA LEU A 36 19.18 9.45 -57.33
C LEU A 36 17.71 9.84 -57.28
N ASN A 37 16.85 8.95 -57.76
CA ASN A 37 15.41 9.14 -57.62
C ASN A 37 15.02 9.04 -56.14
N ALA A 38 14.09 9.88 -55.68
CA ALA A 38 13.55 9.83 -54.32
C ALA A 38 13.07 8.41 -53.93
N PHE A 39 12.57 7.65 -54.91
CA PHE A 39 12.20 6.24 -54.71
C PHE A 39 13.39 5.35 -54.34
N GLU A 40 14.56 5.53 -54.98
CA GLU A 40 15.76 4.73 -54.73
C GLU A 40 16.32 5.01 -53.33
N VAL A 41 16.36 6.29 -52.93
CA VAL A 41 16.80 6.70 -51.59
C VAL A 41 15.89 6.10 -50.51
N ILE A 42 14.57 6.18 -50.71
CA ILE A 42 13.59 5.58 -49.78
C ILE A 42 13.74 4.06 -49.74
N LEU A 43 13.96 3.41 -50.87
CA LEU A 43 14.16 1.96 -50.95
C LEU A 43 15.42 1.54 -50.18
N HIS A 44 16.57 2.19 -50.43
CA HIS A 44 17.82 1.91 -49.71
C HIS A 44 17.65 2.10 -48.20
N CYS A 45 17.03 3.20 -47.76
CA CYS A 45 16.78 3.45 -46.34
C CYS A 45 15.84 2.39 -45.74
N THR A 46 14.78 2.02 -46.46
CA THR A 46 13.82 1.00 -45.99
C THR A 46 14.49 -0.35 -45.82
N VAL A 47 15.35 -0.75 -46.75
CA VAL A 47 16.11 -2.01 -46.67
C VAL A 47 17.03 -2.01 -45.44
N VAL A 48 17.83 -0.96 -45.25
CA VAL A 48 18.75 -0.86 -44.10
C VAL A 48 18.00 -0.87 -42.77
N PHE A 49 16.93 -0.09 -42.65
CA PHE A 49 16.15 -0.03 -41.40
C PHE A 49 15.36 -1.33 -41.15
N SER A 50 14.97 -2.06 -42.20
CA SER A 50 14.38 -3.40 -42.06
C SER A 50 15.40 -4.40 -41.54
N ILE A 51 16.64 -4.37 -42.05
CA ILE A 51 17.74 -5.18 -41.51
C ILE A 51 18.01 -4.81 -40.05
N LEU A 52 18.06 -3.52 -39.73
CA LEU A 52 18.21 -3.04 -38.35
C LEU A 52 17.10 -3.58 -37.44
N PHE A 53 15.84 -3.55 -37.90
CA PHE A 53 14.71 -4.10 -37.14
C PHE A 53 14.87 -5.61 -36.92
N ILE A 54 15.25 -6.38 -37.95
CA ILE A 54 15.46 -7.84 -37.85
C ILE A 54 16.57 -8.14 -36.83
N VAL A 55 17.71 -7.44 -36.91
CA VAL A 55 18.80 -7.56 -35.94
C VAL A 55 18.32 -7.19 -34.54
N ARG A 56 17.61 -6.07 -34.40
CA ARG A 56 17.07 -5.60 -33.13
C ARG A 56 16.09 -6.58 -32.49
N HIS A 57 15.27 -7.23 -33.31
CA HIS A 57 14.20 -8.14 -32.89
C HIS A 57 14.70 -9.56 -32.60
N TYR A 58 15.50 -10.15 -33.50
CA TYR A 58 15.91 -11.54 -33.37
C TYR A 58 17.23 -11.71 -32.61
N ILE A 59 18.18 -10.78 -32.78
CA ILE A 59 19.51 -10.91 -32.18
C ILE A 59 19.56 -10.18 -30.84
N LEU A 60 19.05 -8.95 -30.80
CA LEU A 60 19.22 -8.06 -29.64
C LEU A 60 18.03 -8.02 -28.69
N SER A 61 16.93 -8.75 -28.91
CA SER A 61 15.75 -8.71 -28.03
C SER A 61 16.01 -9.13 -26.58
N ARG A 62 17.10 -9.86 -26.33
CA ARG A 62 17.55 -10.29 -25.00
C ARG A 62 18.84 -9.63 -24.54
N HIS A 63 19.26 -8.55 -25.20
CA HIS A 63 20.50 -7.87 -24.85
C HIS A 63 20.44 -7.31 -23.42
N PRO A 64 21.53 -7.37 -22.62
CA PRO A 64 21.55 -6.88 -21.23
C PRO A 64 21.08 -5.43 -21.09
N LEU A 65 21.44 -4.57 -22.05
CA LEU A 65 20.98 -3.17 -22.08
C LEU A 65 19.44 -3.01 -22.11
N ILE A 66 18.68 -4.00 -22.59
CA ILE A 66 17.21 -3.97 -22.55
C ILE A 66 16.70 -4.32 -21.16
N ALA A 67 17.34 -5.30 -20.51
CA ALA A 67 17.03 -5.67 -19.14
C ALA A 67 17.29 -4.48 -18.20
N ASP A 68 18.38 -3.75 -18.42
CA ASP A 68 18.79 -2.58 -17.63
C ASP A 68 18.06 -1.27 -18.02
N ASN A 69 17.02 -1.33 -18.87
CA ASN A 69 16.31 -0.15 -19.39
C ASN A 69 17.24 0.92 -20.00
N ARG A 70 18.27 0.51 -20.75
CA ARG A 70 19.22 1.37 -21.49
C ARG A 70 19.03 1.24 -23.01
N GLN A 71 17.78 1.28 -23.48
CA GLN A 71 17.44 1.10 -24.89
C GLN A 71 17.95 2.26 -25.76
N ALA A 72 17.99 3.49 -25.23
CA ALA A 72 18.56 4.64 -25.92
C ALA A 72 20.01 4.41 -26.37
N LEU A 73 20.84 3.82 -25.49
CA LEU A 73 22.23 3.48 -25.82
C LEU A 73 22.30 2.37 -26.86
N LEU A 74 21.50 1.32 -26.70
CA LEU A 74 21.47 0.18 -27.63
C LEU A 74 21.10 0.61 -29.04
N ASP A 75 19.99 1.33 -29.20
CA ASP A 75 19.48 1.74 -30.51
C ASP A 75 20.38 2.82 -31.15
N ALA A 76 20.96 3.74 -30.36
CA ALA A 76 21.96 4.69 -30.85
C ALA A 76 23.22 3.99 -31.39
N SER A 77 23.76 3.02 -30.63
CA SER A 77 24.94 2.25 -31.05
C SER A 77 24.64 1.40 -32.30
N LEU A 78 23.48 0.75 -32.34
CA LEU A 78 23.07 -0.08 -33.47
C LEU A 78 22.97 0.75 -34.76
N PHE A 79 22.34 1.93 -34.71
CA PHE A 79 22.19 2.79 -35.87
C PHE A 79 23.53 3.38 -36.31
N THR A 80 24.39 3.76 -35.35
CA THR A 80 25.73 4.25 -35.64
C THR A 80 26.57 3.19 -36.34
N ILE A 81 26.55 1.94 -35.86
CA ILE A 81 27.28 0.82 -36.49
C ILE A 81 26.76 0.56 -37.90
N ALA A 82 25.44 0.58 -38.11
CA ALA A 82 24.84 0.37 -39.42
C ALA A 82 25.09 1.52 -40.40
N SER A 83 25.36 2.73 -39.90
CA SER A 83 25.68 3.88 -40.75
C SER A 83 27.01 3.74 -41.49
N ILE A 84 27.98 2.99 -40.93
CA ILE A 84 29.30 2.79 -41.54
C ILE A 84 29.22 2.02 -42.87
N PRO A 85 28.67 0.79 -42.94
CA PRO A 85 28.53 0.07 -44.20
C PRO A 85 27.57 0.77 -45.16
N PHE A 86 26.57 1.51 -44.65
CA PHE A 86 25.67 2.28 -45.48
C PHE A 86 26.35 3.47 -46.15
N ALA A 87 27.18 4.22 -45.42
CA ALA A 87 28.02 5.28 -45.96
C ALA A 87 29.07 4.72 -46.95
N ALA A 88 29.66 3.56 -46.64
CA ALA A 88 30.61 2.88 -47.53
C ALA A 88 29.95 2.47 -48.86
N PHE A 89 28.71 1.96 -48.83
CA PHE A 89 27.94 1.66 -50.05
C PHE A 89 27.78 2.89 -50.94
N TYR A 90 27.41 4.04 -50.36
CA TYR A 90 27.28 5.28 -51.13
C TYR A 90 28.62 5.83 -51.63
N ASN A 91 29.69 5.66 -50.86
CA ASN A 91 31.03 6.06 -51.29
C ASN A 91 31.51 5.24 -52.50
N LEU A 92 31.30 3.91 -52.48
CA LEU A 92 31.74 3.02 -53.56
C LEU A 92 30.91 3.15 -54.85
N GLN A 93 29.61 3.42 -54.73
CA GLN A 93 28.69 3.42 -55.88
C GLN A 93 28.38 4.80 -56.43
N TYR A 94 28.53 5.86 -55.63
CA TYR A 94 28.08 7.21 -55.96
C TYR A 94 29.11 8.30 -55.57
N ASP A 95 30.37 7.93 -55.30
CA ASP A 95 31.48 8.85 -54.98
C ASP A 95 31.18 9.86 -53.87
N PHE A 96 30.51 9.42 -52.80
CA PHE A 96 30.16 10.29 -51.68
C PHE A 96 31.39 10.92 -50.99
N THR A 97 31.31 12.24 -50.79
CA THR A 97 32.30 13.01 -50.04
C THR A 97 32.29 12.67 -48.55
N LEU A 98 33.42 12.96 -47.88
CA LEU A 98 33.54 12.78 -46.43
C LEU A 98 32.45 13.55 -45.65
N ASP A 99 32.11 14.76 -46.09
CA ASP A 99 31.04 15.57 -45.51
C ASP A 99 29.68 14.86 -45.56
N SER A 100 29.33 14.25 -46.70
CA SER A 100 28.08 13.50 -46.87
C SER A 100 28.03 12.26 -45.96
N ASN A 101 29.16 11.58 -45.76
CA ASN A 101 29.25 10.42 -44.87
C ASN A 101 29.04 10.79 -43.40
N VAL A 102 29.61 11.92 -42.95
CA VAL A 102 29.40 12.43 -41.58
C VAL A 102 27.93 12.75 -41.32
N LYS A 103 27.24 13.32 -42.32
CA LYS A 103 25.80 13.63 -42.26
C LYS A 103 24.94 12.38 -42.07
N VAL A 104 25.24 11.32 -42.83
CA VAL A 104 24.56 10.01 -42.70
C VAL A 104 24.76 9.41 -41.32
N LEU A 105 26.00 9.42 -40.81
CA LEU A 105 26.33 8.88 -39.49
C LEU A 105 25.60 9.63 -38.37
N LEU A 106 25.69 10.96 -38.35
CA LEU A 106 25.03 11.80 -37.34
C LEU A 106 23.51 11.65 -37.39
N GLY A 107 22.92 11.62 -38.59
CA GLY A 107 21.48 11.44 -38.77
C GLY A 107 21.01 10.08 -38.25
N MET A 108 21.67 8.99 -38.63
CA MET A 108 21.32 7.65 -38.12
C MET A 108 21.51 7.55 -36.61
N ALA A 109 22.62 8.06 -36.06
CA ALA A 109 22.86 8.08 -34.62
C ALA A 109 21.75 8.82 -33.85
N LEU A 110 21.32 9.99 -34.34
CA LEU A 110 20.21 10.73 -33.73
C LEU A 110 18.91 9.94 -33.76
N PHE A 111 18.50 9.40 -34.91
CA PHE A 111 17.25 8.63 -35.01
C PHE A 111 17.28 7.38 -34.12
N GLY A 112 18.44 6.73 -34.00
CA GLY A 112 18.65 5.62 -33.07
C GLY A 112 18.47 6.05 -31.61
N PHE A 113 19.09 7.16 -31.21
CA PHE A 113 18.96 7.72 -29.86
C PHE A 113 17.52 8.12 -29.51
N LEU A 114 16.84 8.88 -30.38
CA LEU A 114 15.46 9.32 -30.16
C LEU A 114 14.48 8.14 -30.09
N THR A 115 14.64 7.17 -30.99
CA THR A 115 13.82 5.95 -31.01
C THR A 115 14.05 5.12 -29.75
N GLY A 116 15.30 4.90 -29.36
CA GLY A 116 15.64 4.16 -28.16
C GLY A 116 15.17 4.84 -26.87
N LEU A 117 15.17 6.19 -26.80
CA LEU A 117 14.59 6.93 -25.67
C LEU A 117 13.08 6.69 -25.52
N ILE A 118 12.33 6.74 -26.62
CA ILE A 118 10.88 6.46 -26.60
C ILE A 118 10.63 5.03 -26.12
N LEU A 119 11.37 4.05 -26.64
CA LEU A 119 11.25 2.65 -26.22
C LEU A 119 11.60 2.47 -24.74
N GLN A 120 12.67 3.12 -24.27
CA GLN A 120 13.10 3.10 -22.88
C GLN A 120 12.03 3.67 -21.93
N LEU A 121 11.43 4.82 -22.25
CA LEU A 121 10.38 5.43 -21.42
C LEU A 121 9.10 4.59 -21.41
N GLN A 122 8.73 4.01 -22.56
CA GLN A 122 7.58 3.11 -22.62
C GLN A 122 7.81 1.85 -21.78
N SER A 123 9.01 1.27 -21.83
CA SER A 123 9.39 0.13 -20.98
C SER A 123 9.29 0.48 -19.50
N LYS A 124 9.81 1.64 -19.11
CA LYS A 124 9.71 2.18 -17.74
C LYS A 124 8.26 2.28 -17.26
N LEU A 125 7.36 2.82 -18.09
CA LEU A 125 5.92 2.91 -17.77
C LEU A 125 5.27 1.54 -17.52
N VAL A 126 5.54 0.56 -18.38
CA VAL A 126 4.97 -0.80 -18.23
C VAL A 126 5.56 -1.50 -16.99
N HIS A 127 6.84 -1.29 -16.70
CA HIS A 127 7.48 -1.86 -15.53
C HIS A 127 6.90 -1.30 -14.23
N PHE A 128 6.62 0.01 -14.17
CA PHE A 128 5.98 0.63 -13.02
C PHE A 128 4.59 0.02 -12.74
N ASP A 129 3.76 -0.16 -13.78
CA ASP A 129 2.44 -0.78 -13.65
C ASP A 129 2.53 -2.23 -13.16
N ALA A 130 3.55 -2.97 -13.59
CA ALA A 130 3.75 -4.34 -13.13
C ALA A 130 4.15 -4.42 -11.64
N LEU A 131 4.90 -3.42 -11.13
CA LEU A 131 5.30 -3.35 -9.73
C LEU A 131 4.13 -2.98 -8.82
N SER A 132 3.29 -2.03 -9.22
CA SER A 132 2.11 -1.61 -8.43
C SER A 132 1.13 -2.77 -8.21
N HIS A 133 0.99 -3.66 -9.19
CA HIS A 133 0.12 -4.84 -9.07
C HIS A 133 0.66 -5.97 -8.19
N LYS A 134 1.99 -6.13 -8.06
CA LYS A 134 2.59 -7.30 -7.42
C LYS A 134 2.62 -7.25 -5.89
N LYS A 135 2.35 -6.10 -5.26
CA LYS A 135 2.44 -5.88 -3.78
C LYS A 135 3.72 -6.42 -3.11
N ARG A 136 4.78 -6.71 -3.88
CA ARG A 136 6.09 -7.17 -3.38
C ARG A 136 7.05 -6.02 -3.60
N PHE A 137 7.41 -5.38 -2.50
CA PHE A 137 8.33 -4.25 -2.48
C PHE A 137 9.58 -4.74 -1.76
N ASP A 138 10.46 -5.43 -2.50
CA ASP A 138 11.69 -5.95 -1.92
C ASP A 138 12.55 -4.76 -1.45
N PHE A 139 12.79 -4.73 -0.14
CA PHE A 139 13.55 -3.70 0.54
C PHE A 139 15.05 -3.96 0.37
N ALA A 140 15.66 -3.36 -0.65
CA ALA A 140 17.08 -3.01 -0.64
C ALA A 140 17.39 -1.98 -1.73
N LEU A 141 17.65 -0.74 -1.33
CA LEU A 141 18.42 0.19 -2.17
C LEU A 141 19.90 -0.23 -2.07
N SER A 142 20.34 -1.19 -2.88
CA SER A 142 21.77 -1.51 -3.00
C SER A 142 22.33 -0.89 -4.28
N GLY A 143 23.02 0.25 -4.16
CA GLY A 143 23.68 0.88 -5.31
C GLY A 143 23.95 2.38 -5.16
N GLN A 144 24.64 2.97 -6.14
CA GLN A 144 24.85 4.42 -6.21
C GLN A 144 23.60 5.12 -6.76
N ARG A 145 23.13 6.16 -6.04
CA ARG A 145 21.97 6.98 -6.45
C ARG A 145 22.22 7.65 -7.79
N GLN A 146 21.33 7.44 -8.75
CA GLN A 146 21.33 8.18 -10.02
C GLN A 146 20.30 9.29 -9.95
N SER A 147 20.73 10.54 -10.12
CA SER A 147 19.81 11.68 -10.05
C SER A 147 18.96 11.78 -11.31
N ILE A 148 17.64 11.76 -11.14
CA ILE A 148 16.65 11.93 -12.19
C ILE A 148 16.81 13.30 -12.85
N ILE A 149 17.13 14.33 -12.05
CA ILE A 149 17.38 15.69 -12.52
C ILE A 149 18.64 15.71 -13.39
N LYS A 150 19.72 15.05 -12.96
CA LYS A 150 20.94 14.94 -13.79
C LYS A 150 20.68 14.18 -15.10
N GLN A 151 19.86 13.13 -15.08
CA GLN A 151 19.46 12.42 -16.29
C GLN A 151 18.65 13.31 -17.24
N MET A 152 17.70 14.09 -16.72
CA MET A 152 16.92 15.05 -17.52
C MET A 152 17.82 16.14 -18.12
N ILE A 153 18.68 16.76 -17.31
CA ILE A 153 19.62 17.78 -17.77
C ILE A 153 20.55 17.20 -18.83
N GLY A 154 21.12 16.01 -18.59
CA GLY A 154 21.99 15.33 -19.56
C GLY A 154 21.27 15.06 -20.89
N MET A 155 20.04 14.57 -20.83
CA MET A 155 19.21 14.34 -22.03
C MET A 155 18.91 15.64 -22.76
N MET A 156 18.55 16.72 -22.06
CA MET A 156 18.30 18.04 -22.66
C MET A 156 19.56 18.62 -23.31
N ILE A 157 20.73 18.48 -22.66
CA ILE A 157 22.02 18.89 -23.22
C ILE A 157 22.32 18.12 -24.51
N VAL A 158 22.18 16.79 -24.50
CA VAL A 158 22.41 15.96 -25.70
C VAL A 158 21.45 16.35 -26.83
N LEU A 159 20.17 16.56 -26.53
CA LEU A 159 19.18 17.01 -27.52
C LEU A 159 19.51 18.40 -28.07
N LEU A 160 19.90 19.35 -27.22
CA LEU A 160 20.27 20.71 -27.62
C LEU A 160 21.53 20.73 -28.49
N ILE A 161 22.57 19.99 -28.07
CA ILE A 161 23.81 19.83 -28.86
C ILE A 161 23.46 19.24 -30.22
N THR A 162 22.72 18.12 -30.24
CA THR A 162 22.42 17.44 -31.51
C THR A 162 21.56 18.29 -32.43
N LEU A 163 20.57 19.01 -31.90
CA LEU A 163 19.77 19.96 -32.67
C LEU A 163 20.64 21.09 -33.23
N THR A 164 21.50 21.68 -32.41
CA THR A 164 22.41 22.77 -32.82
C THR A 164 23.37 22.30 -33.92
N THR A 165 23.95 21.11 -33.77
CA THR A 165 24.82 20.49 -34.77
C THR A 165 24.09 20.28 -36.10
N ILE A 166 22.86 19.72 -36.07
CA ILE A 166 22.08 19.48 -37.30
C ILE A 166 21.69 20.79 -37.99
N LEU A 167 21.21 21.77 -37.23
CA LEU A 167 20.83 23.08 -37.79
C LEU A 167 22.04 23.80 -38.39
N THR A 168 23.20 23.74 -37.73
CA THR A 168 24.45 24.31 -38.26
C THR A 168 24.89 23.60 -39.54
N MET A 169 24.85 22.28 -39.56
CA MET A 169 25.21 21.45 -40.71
C MET A 169 24.34 21.74 -41.94
N VAL A 170 23.04 21.94 -41.72
CA VAL A 170 22.07 22.31 -42.76
C VAL A 170 22.32 23.74 -43.23
N ALA A 171 22.50 24.67 -42.30
CA ALA A 171 22.80 26.06 -42.63
C ALA A 171 24.08 26.19 -43.48
N VAL A 172 25.17 25.51 -43.12
CA VAL A 172 26.42 25.51 -43.89
C VAL A 172 26.21 24.96 -45.31
N LYS A 173 25.46 23.86 -45.44
CA LYS A 173 25.16 23.25 -46.74
C LYS A 173 24.30 24.16 -47.61
N ASP A 174 23.27 24.79 -47.04
CA ASP A 174 22.39 25.68 -47.79
C ASP A 174 23.11 27.00 -48.17
N ILE A 175 23.99 27.53 -47.31
CA ILE A 175 24.85 28.67 -47.63
C ILE A 175 25.77 28.34 -48.81
N TYR A 176 26.46 27.20 -48.77
CA TYR A 176 27.36 26.77 -49.84
C TYR A 176 26.61 26.56 -51.17
N TRP A 177 25.41 25.96 -51.10
CA TRP A 177 24.58 25.78 -52.29
C TRP A 177 24.07 27.10 -52.88
N LEU A 178 23.71 28.08 -52.04
CA LEU A 178 23.32 29.42 -52.48
C LEU A 178 24.49 30.19 -53.12
N GLU A 179 25.70 30.03 -52.60
CA GLU A 179 26.93 30.63 -53.17
C GLU A 179 27.19 30.12 -54.59
N GLN A 180 26.95 28.83 -54.84
CA GLN A 180 27.11 28.22 -56.16
C GLN A 180 25.95 28.49 -57.12
N ASN A 181 24.80 28.98 -56.63
CA ASN A 181 23.57 29.19 -57.41
C ASN A 181 22.98 30.59 -57.19
N PRO A 182 23.71 31.68 -57.53
CA PRO A 182 23.29 33.05 -57.23
C PRO A 182 21.99 33.46 -57.94
N GLU A 183 21.68 32.87 -59.11
CA GLU A 183 20.41 33.07 -59.85
C GLU A 183 19.16 32.71 -59.01
N GLN A 184 19.30 31.79 -58.05
CA GLN A 184 18.17 31.35 -57.23
C GLN A 184 17.86 32.32 -56.09
N ILE A 185 18.82 33.17 -55.72
CA ILE A 185 18.65 34.22 -54.72
C ILE A 185 17.80 35.36 -55.31
N THR A 186 18.09 35.76 -56.55
CA THR A 186 17.37 36.84 -57.26
C THR A 186 15.93 36.45 -57.58
N ASN A 187 15.67 35.17 -57.87
CA ASN A 187 14.34 34.63 -58.14
C ASN A 187 13.52 34.27 -56.87
N GLY A 188 14.08 34.46 -55.66
CA GLY A 188 13.41 34.17 -54.39
C GLY A 188 13.20 32.67 -54.04
N LEU A 189 13.38 31.77 -55.01
CA LEU A 189 13.22 30.32 -54.85
C LEU A 189 14.22 29.71 -53.87
N GLY A 190 15.46 30.21 -53.82
CA GLY A 190 16.48 29.74 -52.89
C GLY A 190 16.11 29.96 -51.42
N LYS A 191 15.51 31.13 -51.11
CA LYS A 191 15.03 31.45 -49.75
C LYS A 191 13.90 30.51 -49.31
N ILE A 192 12.99 30.17 -50.22
CA ILE A 192 11.87 29.28 -49.95
C ILE A 192 12.36 27.84 -49.69
N SER A 193 13.37 27.38 -50.45
CA SER A 193 13.95 26.05 -50.24
C SER A 193 14.59 25.89 -48.85
N PHE A 194 15.39 26.88 -48.44
CA PHE A 194 16.01 26.93 -47.11
C PHE A 194 14.98 26.85 -45.98
N ILE A 195 13.93 27.69 -46.04
CA ILE A 195 12.88 27.70 -45.02
C ILE A 195 12.16 26.34 -44.96
N LYS A 196 11.87 25.72 -46.11
CA LYS A 196 11.22 24.40 -46.15
C LYS A 196 12.06 23.32 -45.48
N GLU A 197 13.38 23.34 -45.62
CA GLU A 197 14.29 22.36 -44.99
C GLU A 197 14.34 22.55 -43.47
N LEU A 198 14.51 23.79 -43.01
CA LEU A 198 14.48 24.10 -41.57
C LEU A 198 13.14 23.73 -40.92
N VAL A 199 12.01 24.08 -41.55
CA VAL A 199 10.68 23.73 -41.05
C VAL A 199 10.51 22.21 -40.98
N TYR A 200 10.96 21.48 -41.99
CA TYR A 200 10.88 20.01 -41.99
C TYR A 200 11.66 19.39 -40.81
N ILE A 201 12.90 19.83 -40.58
CA ILE A 201 13.72 19.34 -39.46
C ILE A 201 13.08 19.67 -38.12
N ALA A 202 12.60 20.91 -37.96
CA ALA A 202 11.95 21.36 -36.75
C ALA A 202 10.69 20.54 -36.43
N LEU A 203 9.89 20.19 -37.44
CA LEU A 203 8.71 19.35 -37.27
C LEU A 203 9.06 17.91 -36.88
N VAL A 204 10.06 17.30 -37.53
CA VAL A 204 10.46 15.91 -37.22
C VAL A 204 11.07 15.84 -35.82
N ILE A 205 12.10 16.63 -35.53
CA ILE A 205 12.77 16.61 -34.22
C ILE A 205 11.80 17.08 -33.13
N GLY A 206 11.02 18.12 -33.39
CA GLY A 206 9.99 18.61 -32.48
C GLY A 206 8.96 17.53 -32.12
N GLY A 207 8.53 16.74 -33.10
CA GLY A 207 7.64 15.60 -32.88
C GLY A 207 8.24 14.55 -31.93
N TYR A 208 9.52 14.18 -32.11
CA TYR A 208 10.22 13.27 -31.19
C TYR A 208 10.37 13.86 -29.79
N VAL A 209 10.77 15.13 -29.67
CA VAL A 209 10.92 15.82 -28.38
C VAL A 209 9.59 15.87 -27.63
N ILE A 210 8.49 16.23 -28.32
CA ILE A 210 7.14 16.24 -27.74
C ILE A 210 6.75 14.82 -27.27
N ALA A 211 6.98 13.78 -28.08
CA ALA A 211 6.67 12.41 -27.70
C ALA A 211 7.44 11.96 -26.45
N ILE A 212 8.74 12.27 -26.39
CA ILE A 212 9.60 11.98 -25.23
C ILE A 212 9.08 12.73 -23.99
N MET A 213 8.79 14.03 -24.11
CA MET A 213 8.25 14.84 -23.01
C MET A 213 6.92 14.29 -22.50
N VAL A 214 5.99 13.93 -23.39
CA VAL A 214 4.69 13.34 -23.00
C VAL A 214 4.87 12.03 -22.24
N LEU A 215 5.76 11.14 -22.69
CA LEU A 215 6.03 9.87 -21.99
C LEU A 215 6.66 10.11 -20.62
N TRP A 216 7.57 11.08 -20.53
CA TRP A 216 8.19 11.48 -19.28
C TRP A 216 7.19 12.05 -18.28
N THR A 217 6.32 12.96 -18.73
CA THR A 217 5.22 13.51 -17.92
C THR A 217 4.30 12.40 -17.43
N LYS A 218 3.94 11.43 -18.28
CA LYS A 218 3.14 10.27 -17.88
C LYS A 218 3.82 9.44 -16.80
N LEU A 219 5.13 9.20 -16.92
CA LEU A 219 5.88 8.45 -15.91
C LEU A 219 5.90 9.17 -14.57
N MET A 220 6.20 10.47 -14.59
CA MET A 220 6.20 11.31 -13.38
C MET A 220 4.83 11.38 -12.72
N GLN A 221 3.77 11.57 -13.51
CA GLN A 221 2.41 11.63 -13.00
C GLN A 221 2.02 10.32 -12.32
N LYS A 222 2.36 9.16 -12.89
CA LYS A 222 2.08 7.86 -12.26
C LYS A 222 2.81 7.68 -10.93
N ILE A 223 4.09 8.05 -10.86
CA ILE A 223 4.88 7.94 -9.63
C ILE A 223 4.30 8.86 -8.56
N LEU A 224 4.01 10.11 -8.89
CA LEU A 224 3.48 11.10 -7.94
C LEU A 224 2.06 10.75 -7.48
N LEU A 225 1.18 10.30 -8.37
CA LEU A 225 -0.17 9.86 -8.00
C LEU A 225 -0.12 8.64 -7.08
N SER A 226 0.80 7.69 -7.33
CA SER A 226 0.97 6.56 -6.43
C SER A 226 1.38 6.99 -5.02
N GLN A 227 2.26 8.00 -4.89
CA GLN A 227 2.64 8.61 -3.61
C GLN A 227 1.44 9.29 -2.94
N GLU A 228 0.68 10.07 -3.69
CA GLU A 228 -0.51 10.77 -3.19
C GLU A 228 -1.56 9.77 -2.68
N ASP A 229 -1.83 8.70 -3.43
CA ASP A 229 -2.78 7.66 -3.04
C ASP A 229 -2.32 6.94 -1.77
N ALA A 230 -1.04 6.60 -1.66
CA ALA A 230 -0.49 6.01 -0.43
C ALA A 230 -0.68 6.94 0.79
N LEU A 231 -0.41 8.23 0.63
CA LEU A 231 -0.61 9.21 1.71
C LEU A 231 -2.09 9.41 2.05
N LYS A 232 -2.99 9.36 1.06
CA LYS A 232 -4.45 9.39 1.27
C LYS A 232 -4.95 8.17 2.04
N GLU A 233 -4.40 7.00 1.79
CA GLU A 233 -4.75 5.79 2.57
C GLU A 233 -4.32 5.93 4.03
N VAL A 234 -3.15 6.50 4.27
CA VAL A 234 -2.59 6.75 5.61
C VAL A 234 -3.43 7.74 6.40
N THR A 235 -3.92 8.82 5.77
CA THR A 235 -4.81 9.77 6.44
C THR A 235 -6.16 9.15 6.82
N GLN A 236 -6.54 8.05 6.18
CA GLN A 236 -7.71 7.24 6.52
C GLN A 236 -7.39 6.11 7.52
N GLY A 237 -6.19 6.10 8.10
CA GLY A 237 -5.74 5.09 9.07
C GLY A 237 -5.32 3.76 8.45
N ARG A 238 -5.25 3.65 7.12
CA ARG A 238 -4.86 2.42 6.40
C ARG A 238 -3.37 2.43 6.12
N LEU A 239 -2.60 1.82 7.02
CA LEU A 239 -1.14 1.77 6.95
C LEU A 239 -0.58 0.59 6.15
N GLU A 240 -1.42 -0.23 5.51
CA GLU A 240 -0.95 -1.45 4.81
C GLU A 240 -0.44 -1.19 3.39
N HIS A 241 -0.77 -0.04 2.82
CA HIS A 241 -0.33 0.30 1.46
C HIS A 241 1.18 0.53 1.44
N ARG A 242 1.86 0.03 0.40
CA ARG A 242 3.29 0.24 0.19
C ARG A 242 3.53 0.68 -1.25
N LEU A 243 4.51 1.55 -1.40
CA LEU A 243 4.86 2.18 -2.67
C LEU A 243 5.86 1.33 -3.46
N PRO A 244 5.71 1.26 -4.80
CA PRO A 244 6.69 0.64 -5.67
C PRO A 244 8.02 1.40 -5.63
N ILE A 245 9.10 0.70 -5.28
CA ILE A 245 10.47 1.21 -5.43
C ILE A 245 10.88 0.95 -6.88
N PHE A 246 10.71 1.96 -7.72
CA PHE A 246 10.85 1.85 -9.16
C PHE A 246 12.30 2.00 -9.65
N GLU A 247 13.03 2.98 -9.12
CA GLU A 247 14.42 3.30 -9.52
C GLU A 247 15.29 3.68 -8.33
N HIS A 248 16.61 3.67 -8.53
CA HIS A 248 17.59 4.12 -7.54
C HIS A 248 17.84 5.64 -7.68
N ASP A 249 16.76 6.42 -7.68
CA ASP A 249 16.77 7.87 -7.86
C ASP A 249 16.13 8.60 -6.67
N GLU A 250 15.88 9.91 -6.81
CA GLU A 250 15.20 10.70 -5.79
C GLU A 250 13.79 10.18 -5.46
N LEU A 251 13.04 9.71 -6.45
CA LEU A 251 11.66 9.26 -6.28
C LEU A 251 11.58 7.86 -5.65
N GLY A 252 12.49 6.96 -6.03
CA GLY A 252 12.61 5.66 -5.38
C GLY A 252 13.12 5.76 -3.95
N ALA A 253 14.03 6.71 -3.66
CA ALA A 253 14.42 7.01 -2.29
C ALA A 253 13.23 7.53 -1.47
N MET A 254 12.39 8.40 -2.03
CA MET A 254 11.14 8.84 -1.39
C MET A 254 10.21 7.65 -1.14
N ALA A 255 9.97 6.77 -2.13
CA ALA A 255 9.15 5.58 -1.94
C ALA A 255 9.67 4.67 -0.82
N CYS A 256 10.99 4.45 -0.76
CA CYS A 256 11.62 3.66 0.30
C CYS A 256 11.43 4.29 1.69
N LEU A 257 11.74 5.58 1.83
CA LEU A 257 11.59 6.31 3.09
C LEU A 257 10.12 6.37 3.53
N THR A 258 9.18 6.57 2.60
CA THR A 258 7.75 6.51 2.90
C THR A 258 7.40 5.11 3.41
N ASN A 259 7.81 4.03 2.75
CA ASN A 259 7.55 2.68 3.21
C ASN A 259 8.12 2.41 4.63
N GLN A 260 9.36 2.86 4.91
CA GLN A 260 9.97 2.74 6.25
C GLN A 260 9.21 3.54 7.32
N MET A 261 8.73 4.73 6.97
CA MET A 261 7.86 5.52 7.83
C MET A 261 6.55 4.79 8.11
N LEU A 262 5.93 4.17 7.10
CA LEU A 262 4.69 3.38 7.27
C LEU A 262 4.89 2.17 8.15
N ASP A 263 5.99 1.43 7.98
CA ASP A 263 6.35 0.32 8.86
C ASP A 263 6.52 0.80 10.30
N SER A 264 7.25 1.91 10.51
CA SER A 264 7.48 2.47 11.84
C SER A 264 6.19 2.95 12.50
N LEU A 265 5.31 3.61 11.74
CA LEU A 265 3.99 4.04 12.23
C LEU A 265 3.13 2.85 12.62
N GLN A 266 3.12 1.79 11.82
CA GLN A 266 2.33 0.59 12.10
C GLN A 266 2.85 -0.16 13.33
N VAL A 267 4.16 -0.28 13.49
CA VAL A 267 4.78 -0.83 14.71
C VAL A 267 4.39 0.01 15.92
N SER A 268 4.55 1.34 15.85
CA SER A 268 4.20 2.23 16.97
C SER A 268 2.72 2.18 17.34
N GLN A 269 1.81 2.13 16.36
CA GLN A 269 0.37 1.97 16.63
C GLN A 269 0.05 0.64 17.30
N ASN A 270 0.65 -0.46 16.81
CA ASN A 270 0.46 -1.79 17.39
C ASN A 270 1.03 -1.86 18.81
N GLU A 271 2.18 -1.23 19.05
CA GLU A 271 2.81 -1.13 20.38
C GLU A 271 1.91 -0.37 21.35
N VAL A 272 1.38 0.79 20.95
CA VAL A 272 0.44 1.58 21.78
C VAL A 272 -0.84 0.78 22.06
N LYS A 273 -1.42 0.12 21.04
CA LYS A 273 -2.62 -0.73 21.21
C LYS A 273 -2.36 -1.86 22.18
N THR A 274 -1.27 -2.60 21.99
CA THR A 274 -0.91 -3.77 22.81
C THR A 274 -0.59 -3.35 24.24
N THR A 275 0.21 -2.29 24.42
CA THR A 275 0.56 -1.75 25.74
C THR A 275 -0.69 -1.33 26.51
N ARG A 276 -1.63 -0.64 25.85
CA ARG A 276 -2.90 -0.25 26.47
C ARG A 276 -3.73 -1.46 26.87
N ASP A 277 -3.91 -2.42 25.96
CA ASP A 277 -4.73 -3.60 26.21
C ASP A 277 -4.12 -4.45 27.36
N VAL A 278 -2.79 -4.61 27.42
CA VAL A 278 -2.07 -5.28 28.53
C VAL A 278 -2.15 -4.50 29.85
N ALA A 279 -2.07 -3.16 29.80
CA ALA A 279 -2.19 -2.32 30.99
C ALA A 279 -3.59 -2.41 31.61
N ILE A 280 -4.64 -2.45 30.79
CA ILE A 280 -6.03 -2.64 31.26
C ILE A 280 -6.17 -3.97 32.00
N VAL A 281 -5.72 -5.07 31.39
CA VAL A 281 -5.80 -6.40 32.02
C VAL A 281 -4.97 -6.44 33.31
N SER A 282 -3.75 -5.91 33.29
CA SER A 282 -2.86 -5.89 34.47
C SER A 282 -3.42 -5.08 35.64
N LEU A 283 -3.98 -3.88 35.38
CA LEU A 283 -4.58 -3.04 36.41
C LEU A 283 -5.89 -3.63 36.96
N SER A 284 -6.67 -4.30 36.10
CA SER A 284 -7.87 -5.04 36.52
C SER A 284 -7.48 -6.22 37.43
N ALA A 285 -6.44 -6.98 37.05
CA ALA A 285 -5.91 -8.06 37.87
C ALA A 285 -5.35 -7.56 39.21
N LEU A 286 -4.77 -6.37 39.25
CA LEU A 286 -4.33 -5.74 40.50
C LEU A 286 -5.52 -5.40 41.41
N ALA A 287 -6.62 -4.87 40.85
CA ALA A 287 -7.84 -4.62 41.60
C ALA A 287 -8.43 -5.91 42.19
N GLU A 288 -8.44 -6.99 41.41
CA GLU A 288 -8.89 -8.32 41.84
C GLU A 288 -7.92 -9.03 42.79
N SER A 289 -6.63 -8.68 42.81
CA SER A 289 -5.65 -9.33 43.70
C SER A 289 -5.93 -9.14 45.20
N ARG A 290 -6.79 -8.18 45.55
CA ARG A 290 -7.34 -8.00 46.91
C ARG A 290 -8.49 -8.95 47.21
N ASP A 291 -9.17 -9.47 46.20
CA ASP A 291 -10.15 -10.55 46.32
C ASP A 291 -9.45 -11.89 46.04
N ASN A 292 -10.10 -12.98 46.40
CA ASN A 292 -9.56 -14.32 46.25
C ASN A 292 -9.65 -14.84 44.80
N GLU A 293 -9.71 -13.92 43.83
CA GLU A 293 -9.86 -14.10 42.38
C GLU A 293 -8.50 -13.93 41.69
N THR A 294 -8.25 -14.74 40.67
CA THR A 294 -6.96 -14.81 39.98
C THR A 294 -7.01 -14.01 38.69
N GLY A 295 -5.85 -13.58 38.17
CA GLY A 295 -5.80 -12.97 36.83
C GLY A 295 -6.34 -13.87 35.70
N ALA A 296 -6.48 -15.17 35.94
CA ALA A 296 -7.11 -16.10 34.99
C ALA A 296 -8.64 -15.94 34.93
N HIS A 297 -9.30 -15.51 36.01
CA HIS A 297 -10.72 -15.16 36.03
C HIS A 297 -11.05 -14.10 34.97
N ILE A 298 -10.29 -13.00 34.95
CA ILE A 298 -10.42 -11.92 33.96
C ILE A 298 -10.35 -12.47 32.53
N LEU A 299 -9.34 -13.29 32.24
CA LEU A 299 -9.16 -13.83 30.89
C LEU A 299 -10.33 -14.76 30.48
N ARG A 300 -10.84 -15.57 31.42
CA ARG A 300 -11.97 -16.45 31.17
C ARG A 300 -13.26 -15.67 30.90
N THR A 301 -13.60 -14.70 31.76
CA THR A 301 -14.83 -13.90 31.60
C THR A 301 -14.82 -13.07 30.32
N GLN A 302 -13.67 -12.51 29.92
CA GLN A 302 -13.50 -11.86 28.62
C GLN A 302 -13.88 -12.79 27.45
N GLU A 303 -13.33 -14.00 27.43
CA GLU A 303 -13.60 -14.95 26.35
C GLU A 303 -15.05 -15.46 26.40
N TYR A 304 -15.63 -15.72 27.58
CA TYR A 304 -17.04 -16.11 27.71
C TYR A 304 -17.99 -15.06 27.13
N VAL A 305 -17.79 -13.79 27.50
CA VAL A 305 -18.60 -12.67 26.98
C VAL A 305 -18.49 -12.60 25.45
N LYS A 306 -17.28 -12.74 24.91
CA LYS A 306 -17.03 -12.70 23.47
C LYS A 306 -17.74 -13.84 22.73
N VAL A 307 -17.58 -15.09 23.17
CA VAL A 307 -18.20 -16.23 22.45
C VAL A 307 -19.73 -16.21 22.55
N LEU A 308 -20.31 -15.72 23.65
CA LEU A 308 -21.74 -15.47 23.75
C LEU A 308 -22.20 -14.41 22.74
N ALA A 309 -21.49 -13.28 22.68
CA ALA A 309 -21.82 -12.19 21.77
C ALA A 309 -21.67 -12.61 20.29
N GLU A 310 -20.62 -13.35 19.96
CA GLU A 310 -20.42 -13.92 18.61
C GLU A 310 -21.54 -14.89 18.23
N TYR A 311 -22.00 -15.73 19.16
CA TYR A 311 -23.13 -16.63 18.91
C TYR A 311 -24.43 -15.85 18.67
N LEU A 312 -24.73 -14.89 19.54
CA LEU A 312 -25.95 -14.07 19.44
C LEU A 312 -25.95 -13.18 18.19
N SER A 313 -24.78 -12.73 17.70
CA SER A 313 -24.66 -11.91 16.49
C SER A 313 -25.22 -12.58 15.23
N LYS A 314 -25.31 -13.93 15.22
CA LYS A 314 -25.87 -14.73 14.12
C LYS A 314 -27.41 -14.66 14.07
N ASN A 315 -28.06 -14.22 15.15
CA ASN A 315 -29.50 -14.01 15.19
C ASN A 315 -29.86 -12.61 14.64
N THR A 316 -30.85 -12.54 13.77
CA THR A 316 -31.35 -11.29 13.17
C THR A 316 -31.74 -10.22 14.19
N ALA A 317 -32.19 -10.62 15.39
CA ALA A 317 -32.58 -9.69 16.44
C ALA A 317 -31.39 -8.88 17.01
N HIS A 318 -30.19 -9.46 17.05
CA HIS A 318 -29.01 -8.84 17.67
C HIS A 318 -27.96 -8.37 16.65
N GLN A 319 -28.13 -8.72 15.38
CA GLN A 319 -27.16 -8.46 14.32
C GLN A 319 -26.84 -6.97 14.12
N SER A 320 -27.80 -6.08 14.35
CA SER A 320 -27.60 -4.62 14.23
C SER A 320 -26.72 -4.04 15.35
N LEU A 321 -26.78 -4.64 16.55
CA LEU A 321 -26.03 -4.19 17.72
C LEU A 321 -24.67 -4.90 17.82
N LEU A 322 -24.64 -6.22 17.70
CA LEU A 322 -23.47 -7.08 17.85
C LEU A 322 -22.60 -7.11 16.59
N THR A 323 -22.13 -5.93 16.17
CA THR A 323 -21.13 -5.78 15.11
C THR A 323 -19.76 -6.30 15.58
N PRO A 324 -18.84 -6.70 14.67
CA PRO A 324 -17.49 -7.12 15.06
C PRO A 324 -16.77 -6.11 15.97
N ASN A 325 -16.95 -4.82 15.70
CA ASN A 325 -16.37 -3.75 16.51
C ASN A 325 -16.96 -3.69 17.93
N TYR A 326 -18.28 -3.88 18.08
CA TYR A 326 -18.92 -3.86 19.39
C TYR A 326 -18.56 -5.11 20.21
N ILE A 327 -18.42 -6.27 19.56
CA ILE A 327 -17.91 -7.50 20.21
C ILE A 327 -16.48 -7.29 20.72
N GLU A 328 -15.59 -6.67 19.92
CA GLU A 328 -14.23 -6.33 20.39
C GLU A 328 -14.27 -5.37 21.60
N LEU A 329 -15.21 -4.42 21.63
CA LEU A 329 -15.38 -3.54 22.79
C LEU A 329 -15.85 -4.31 24.03
N LEU A 330 -16.86 -5.18 23.91
CA LEU A 330 -17.33 -6.03 25.01
C LEU A 330 -16.18 -6.87 25.61
N TYR A 331 -15.42 -7.54 24.74
CA TYR A 331 -14.24 -8.33 25.13
C TYR A 331 -13.22 -7.50 25.90
N LYS A 332 -12.90 -6.28 25.42
CA LYS A 332 -11.91 -5.43 26.08
C LYS A 332 -12.41 -4.81 27.38
N SER A 333 -13.72 -4.56 27.48
CA SER A 333 -14.34 -3.87 28.61
C SER A 333 -14.67 -4.81 29.78
N ALA A 334 -14.89 -6.10 29.53
CA ALA A 334 -15.22 -7.10 30.56
C ALA A 334 -14.26 -7.16 31.77
N PRO A 335 -12.91 -7.00 31.64
CA PRO A 335 -12.00 -6.98 32.79
C PRO A 335 -12.32 -5.95 33.86
N LEU A 336 -13.01 -4.87 33.47
CA LEU A 336 -13.25 -3.74 34.36
C LEU A 336 -14.56 -3.89 35.16
N HIS A 337 -15.28 -5.01 35.05
CA HIS A 337 -16.56 -5.21 35.73
C HIS A 337 -16.43 -5.03 37.26
N ASP A 338 -15.33 -5.56 37.83
CA ASP A 338 -15.08 -5.57 39.28
C ASP A 338 -14.03 -4.56 39.74
N VAL A 339 -13.63 -3.60 38.89
CA VAL A 339 -12.60 -2.59 39.23
C VAL A 339 -12.96 -1.78 40.48
N GLY A 340 -14.25 -1.66 40.80
CA GLY A 340 -14.74 -0.95 41.98
C GLY A 340 -14.47 -1.65 43.32
N LYS A 341 -14.09 -2.93 43.33
CA LYS A 341 -13.72 -3.65 44.57
C LYS A 341 -12.57 -2.97 45.32
N VAL A 342 -11.76 -2.16 44.63
CA VAL A 342 -10.74 -1.30 45.24
C VAL A 342 -11.30 -0.35 46.32
N GLY A 343 -12.56 0.07 46.20
CA GLY A 343 -13.23 0.93 47.17
C GLY A 343 -13.93 0.19 48.31
N VAL A 344 -13.96 -1.14 48.31
CA VAL A 344 -14.59 -1.95 49.36
C VAL A 344 -13.61 -2.15 50.53
N PRO A 345 -14.02 -1.94 51.79
CA PRO A 345 -13.16 -2.17 52.96
C PRO A 345 -12.72 -3.63 53.09
N ASP A 346 -11.46 -3.86 53.48
CA ASP A 346 -10.89 -5.21 53.67
C ASP A 346 -11.70 -6.07 54.65
N SER A 347 -12.27 -5.47 55.70
CA SER A 347 -13.10 -6.18 56.69
C SER A 347 -14.34 -6.82 56.08
N VAL A 348 -14.82 -6.29 54.95
CA VAL A 348 -15.95 -6.82 54.17
C VAL A 348 -15.44 -7.71 53.05
N LEU A 349 -14.47 -7.24 52.26
CA LEU A 349 -13.95 -7.96 51.09
C LEU A 349 -13.28 -9.29 51.45
N LEU A 350 -12.47 -9.32 52.51
CA LEU A 350 -11.67 -10.49 52.90
C LEU A 350 -12.36 -11.39 53.91
N LYS A 351 -13.64 -11.15 54.24
CA LYS A 351 -14.29 -11.78 55.41
C LYS A 351 -14.32 -13.32 55.33
N PRO A 352 -13.88 -13.99 56.42
CA PRO A 352 -14.22 -15.30 56.98
C PRO A 352 -15.42 -16.17 56.60
N GLY A 353 -16.30 -15.83 55.66
CA GLY A 353 -17.58 -16.52 55.50
C GLY A 353 -18.68 -15.63 54.94
N LYS A 354 -19.93 -15.87 55.35
CA LYS A 354 -21.07 -15.10 54.86
C LYS A 354 -21.04 -13.66 55.39
N LEU A 355 -21.34 -12.71 54.52
CA LEU A 355 -21.57 -11.32 54.88
C LEU A 355 -22.89 -11.18 55.66
N THR A 356 -22.95 -10.23 56.61
CA THR A 356 -24.22 -9.75 57.17
C THR A 356 -24.94 -8.90 56.14
N ASP A 357 -26.21 -8.56 56.39
CA ASP A 357 -26.97 -7.72 55.48
C ASP A 357 -26.31 -6.34 55.30
N GLU A 358 -25.78 -5.74 56.38
CA GLU A 358 -25.07 -4.45 56.33
C GLU A 358 -23.75 -4.53 55.55
N GLU A 359 -22.99 -5.61 55.75
CA GLU A 359 -21.75 -5.84 54.99
C GLU A 359 -22.03 -6.13 53.52
N PHE A 360 -23.15 -6.80 53.21
CA PHE A 360 -23.59 -7.02 51.85
C PHE A 360 -24.01 -5.72 51.17
N GLU A 361 -24.69 -4.80 51.87
CA GLU A 361 -24.95 -3.45 51.35
C GLU A 361 -23.66 -2.70 50.98
N ILE A 362 -22.60 -2.83 51.79
CA ILE A 362 -21.28 -2.25 51.48
C ILE A 362 -20.67 -2.93 50.25
N MET A 363 -20.71 -4.26 50.17
CA MET A 363 -20.17 -5.02 49.04
C MET A 363 -20.83 -4.64 47.71
N LYS A 364 -22.15 -4.47 47.69
CA LYS A 364 -22.89 -4.06 46.47
C LYS A 364 -22.42 -2.73 45.90
N GLY A 365 -21.83 -1.86 46.72
CA GLY A 365 -21.32 -0.55 46.31
C GLY A 365 -20.18 -0.59 45.28
N HIS A 366 -19.49 -1.71 45.10
CA HIS A 366 -18.39 -1.79 44.12
C HIS A 366 -18.85 -1.47 42.69
N ALA A 367 -20.09 -1.85 42.32
CA ALA A 367 -20.64 -1.58 41.00
C ALA A 367 -20.72 -0.07 40.72
N GLU A 368 -21.23 0.71 41.68
CA GLU A 368 -21.32 2.17 41.57
C GLU A 368 -19.93 2.83 41.62
N ILE A 369 -19.04 2.36 42.50
CA ILE A 369 -17.67 2.88 42.62
C ILE A 369 -16.91 2.70 41.31
N GLY A 370 -16.99 1.50 40.71
CA GLY A 370 -16.36 1.21 39.42
C GLY A 370 -16.94 2.07 38.29
N ALA A 371 -18.26 2.20 38.24
CA ALA A 371 -18.94 3.03 37.25
C ALA A 371 -18.56 4.51 37.36
N GLU A 372 -18.45 5.06 38.57
CA GLU A 372 -18.06 6.46 38.78
C GLU A 372 -16.59 6.70 38.37
N ALA A 373 -15.68 5.79 38.73
CA ALA A 373 -14.28 5.88 38.31
C ALA A 373 -14.15 5.90 36.77
N LEU A 374 -14.91 5.05 36.08
CA LEU A 374 -14.93 5.00 34.62
C LEU A 374 -15.61 6.22 33.99
N SER A 375 -16.63 6.79 34.65
CA SER A 375 -17.31 8.03 34.25
C SER A 375 -16.36 9.24 34.29
N ILE A 376 -15.48 9.32 35.29
CA ILE A 376 -14.44 10.38 35.37
C ILE A 376 -13.48 10.27 34.18
N ALA A 377 -13.01 9.06 33.87
CA ALA A 377 -12.11 8.83 32.73
C ALA A 377 -12.79 9.13 31.38
N GLU A 378 -14.06 8.76 31.22
CA GLU A 378 -14.86 9.05 30.03
C GLU A 378 -14.97 10.57 29.78
N LYS A 379 -15.20 11.36 30.82
CA LYS A 379 -15.27 12.83 30.70
C LYS A 379 -13.95 13.46 30.24
N GLN A 380 -12.80 12.89 30.61
CA GLN A 380 -11.48 13.42 30.24
C GLN A 380 -11.09 13.11 28.79
N LEU A 381 -11.47 11.95 28.27
CA LEU A 381 -11.12 11.49 26.92
C LEU A 381 -12.12 11.93 25.83
N GLY A 382 -13.28 12.49 26.23
CA GLY A 382 -14.44 12.63 25.35
C GLY A 382 -15.18 11.30 25.20
N SER A 383 -16.26 11.26 24.40
CA SER A 383 -17.10 10.05 24.24
C SER A 383 -16.30 8.85 23.70
N SER A 384 -15.75 8.05 24.61
CA SER A 384 -15.01 6.82 24.33
C SER A 384 -15.95 5.62 24.38
N SER A 385 -16.10 4.93 23.25
CA SER A 385 -16.98 3.74 23.15
C SER A 385 -16.57 2.63 24.12
N PHE A 386 -15.27 2.48 24.39
CA PHE A 386 -14.72 1.50 25.33
C PHE A 386 -15.09 1.81 26.79
N LEU A 387 -14.86 3.04 27.25
CA LEU A 387 -15.14 3.42 28.65
C LEU A 387 -16.64 3.41 28.94
N ARG A 388 -17.47 3.78 27.96
CA ARG A 388 -18.92 3.70 28.07
C ARG A 388 -19.39 2.25 28.31
N VAL A 389 -18.88 1.30 27.53
CA VAL A 389 -19.22 -0.13 27.67
C VAL A 389 -18.66 -0.70 28.99
N ALA A 390 -17.44 -0.36 29.37
CA ALA A 390 -16.87 -0.78 30.66
C ALA A 390 -17.71 -0.28 31.84
N LYS A 391 -18.13 0.99 31.81
CA LYS A 391 -19.00 1.59 32.83
C LYS A 391 -20.36 0.87 32.89
N GLU A 392 -20.94 0.58 31.73
CA GLU A 392 -22.20 -0.15 31.61
C GLU A 392 -22.10 -1.54 32.26
N ILE A 393 -21.05 -2.29 31.94
CA ILE A 393 -20.77 -3.62 32.52
C ILE A 393 -20.58 -3.50 34.04
N ALA A 394 -19.68 -2.63 34.52
CA ALA A 394 -19.40 -2.45 35.93
C ALA A 394 -20.67 -2.10 36.73
N LEU A 395 -21.54 -1.24 36.19
CA LEU A 395 -22.76 -0.84 36.86
C LEU A 395 -23.86 -1.92 36.85
N THR A 396 -23.88 -2.82 35.86
CA THR A 396 -25.07 -3.67 35.59
C THR A 396 -24.82 -5.18 35.61
N HIS A 397 -23.58 -5.65 35.78
CA HIS A 397 -23.26 -7.09 35.79
C HIS A 397 -23.88 -7.87 36.97
N HIS A 398 -24.39 -7.19 37.99
CA HIS A 398 -25.15 -7.78 39.10
C HIS A 398 -26.67 -7.50 39.07
N GLU A 399 -27.14 -6.85 38.01
CA GLU A 399 -28.58 -6.76 37.75
C GLU A 399 -29.12 -8.14 37.37
N LYS A 400 -30.36 -8.42 37.76
CA LYS A 400 -31.01 -9.72 37.52
C LYS A 400 -32.19 -9.51 36.61
N TRP A 401 -32.41 -10.44 35.68
CA TRP A 401 -33.49 -10.35 34.69
C TRP A 401 -34.87 -10.04 35.31
N ASP A 402 -35.16 -10.55 36.50
CA ASP A 402 -36.41 -10.34 37.24
C ASP A 402 -36.49 -9.02 38.04
N GLY A 403 -35.46 -8.17 38.01
CA GLY A 403 -35.41 -6.91 38.76
C GLY A 403 -34.97 -7.04 40.23
N SER A 404 -34.61 -8.25 40.71
CA SER A 404 -34.14 -8.46 42.08
C SER A 404 -32.65 -8.20 42.29
N GLY A 405 -31.95 -7.70 41.26
CA GLY A 405 -30.53 -7.38 41.26
C GLY A 405 -30.18 -6.05 41.93
N TYR A 406 -28.95 -5.58 41.70
CA TYR A 406 -28.44 -4.30 42.20
C TYR A 406 -27.44 -3.69 41.19
N PRO A 407 -27.14 -2.38 41.29
CA PRO A 407 -27.63 -1.39 42.26
C PRO A 407 -28.98 -0.77 41.92
N ASN A 408 -29.36 -0.72 40.64
CA ASN A 408 -30.52 0.04 40.16
C ASN A 408 -31.80 -0.78 40.05
N ARG A 409 -31.73 -2.11 40.20
CA ARG A 409 -32.88 -3.04 40.10
C ARG A 409 -33.53 -2.99 38.73
N LEU A 410 -32.70 -2.91 37.69
CA LEU A 410 -33.14 -2.97 36.31
C LEU A 410 -33.69 -4.37 36.01
N SER A 411 -34.68 -4.45 35.12
CA SER A 411 -35.34 -5.71 34.78
C SER A 411 -35.45 -5.90 33.28
N GLY A 412 -35.40 -7.16 32.83
CA GLY A 412 -35.53 -7.51 31.42
C GLY A 412 -34.53 -6.76 30.53
N GLU A 413 -35.06 -6.12 29.49
CA GLU A 413 -34.26 -5.41 28.48
C GLU A 413 -33.76 -4.03 28.93
N ASP A 414 -34.24 -3.51 30.07
CA ASP A 414 -33.68 -2.29 30.67
C ASP A 414 -32.25 -2.53 31.17
N ILE A 415 -31.88 -3.79 31.41
CA ILE A 415 -30.49 -4.19 31.64
C ILE A 415 -29.77 -4.17 30.28
N PRO A 416 -28.70 -3.38 30.13
CA PRO A 416 -27.94 -3.37 28.89
C PRO A 416 -27.39 -4.77 28.56
N LEU A 417 -27.32 -5.10 27.27
CA LEU A 417 -26.88 -6.43 26.83
C LEU A 417 -25.48 -6.77 27.35
N SER A 418 -24.59 -5.78 27.46
CA SER A 418 -23.24 -5.96 28.01
C SER A 418 -23.26 -6.49 29.46
N GLY A 419 -24.11 -5.92 30.32
CA GLY A 419 -24.31 -6.37 31.69
C GLY A 419 -24.94 -7.76 31.76
N ARG A 420 -25.94 -8.04 30.93
CA ARG A 420 -26.59 -9.37 30.87
C ARG A 420 -25.62 -10.48 30.45
N LEU A 421 -24.73 -10.20 29.49
CA LEU A 421 -23.67 -11.12 29.07
C LEU A 421 -22.67 -11.36 30.21
N MET A 422 -22.20 -10.28 30.84
CA MET A 422 -21.24 -10.36 31.93
C MET A 422 -21.81 -11.12 33.14
N ALA A 423 -23.08 -10.89 33.51
CA ALA A 423 -23.73 -11.58 34.63
C ALA A 423 -23.68 -13.11 34.49
N LEU A 424 -23.95 -13.64 33.28
CA LEU A 424 -23.86 -15.08 33.05
C LEU A 424 -22.40 -15.55 33.07
N ALA A 425 -21.50 -14.82 32.41
CA ALA A 425 -20.08 -15.16 32.33
C ALA A 425 -19.41 -15.21 33.71
N ASP A 426 -19.64 -14.19 34.53
CA ASP A 426 -19.12 -14.07 35.90
C ASP A 426 -19.66 -15.20 36.79
N VAL A 427 -20.98 -15.40 36.82
CA VAL A 427 -21.56 -16.47 37.66
C VAL A 427 -21.10 -17.85 37.22
N TYR A 428 -20.99 -18.11 35.91
CA TYR A 428 -20.44 -19.38 35.44
C TYR A 428 -19.01 -19.58 35.98
N ASP A 429 -18.13 -18.59 35.81
CA ASP A 429 -16.75 -18.68 36.26
C ASP A 429 -16.64 -18.87 37.78
N ALA A 430 -17.42 -18.10 38.54
CA ALA A 430 -17.50 -18.19 39.99
C ALA A 430 -17.98 -19.56 40.49
N LEU A 431 -18.85 -20.26 39.72
CA LEU A 431 -19.34 -21.59 40.08
C LEU A 431 -18.30 -22.68 39.82
N ILE A 432 -17.51 -22.57 38.75
CA ILE A 432 -16.51 -23.58 38.36
C ILE A 432 -15.12 -23.33 38.96
N SER A 433 -14.90 -22.17 39.58
CA SER A 433 -13.63 -21.81 40.22
C SER A 433 -13.60 -22.20 41.70
N LYS A 434 -12.41 -22.48 42.24
CA LYS A 434 -12.22 -22.81 43.65
C LYS A 434 -12.21 -21.53 44.48
N ARG A 435 -13.01 -21.47 45.55
CA ARG A 435 -13.01 -20.35 46.52
C ARG A 435 -12.67 -20.86 47.92
N VAL A 436 -12.23 -19.97 48.82
CA VAL A 436 -11.82 -20.30 50.21
C VAL A 436 -12.87 -21.15 50.94
N TYR A 437 -14.15 -20.85 50.73
CA TYR A 437 -15.27 -21.50 51.43
C TYR A 437 -16.01 -22.56 50.60
N LYS A 438 -15.59 -22.82 49.34
CA LYS A 438 -16.38 -23.66 48.43
C LYS A 438 -15.51 -24.33 47.35
N PRO A 439 -15.58 -25.66 47.19
CA PRO A 439 -14.91 -26.33 46.09
C PRO A 439 -15.58 -25.95 44.75
N ALA A 440 -14.78 -25.96 43.68
CA ALA A 440 -15.26 -25.80 42.30
C ALA A 440 -16.39 -26.81 41.99
N PHE A 441 -17.45 -26.34 41.35
CA PHE A 441 -18.48 -27.22 40.81
C PHE A 441 -18.06 -27.80 39.46
N SER A 442 -18.59 -28.99 39.14
CA SER A 442 -18.48 -29.51 37.78
C SER A 442 -19.27 -28.62 36.82
N HIS A 443 -18.88 -28.64 35.55
CA HIS A 443 -19.61 -27.95 34.48
C HIS A 443 -21.10 -28.28 34.50
N ASP A 444 -21.47 -29.57 34.61
CA ASP A 444 -22.90 -29.97 34.62
C ASP A 444 -23.68 -29.37 35.79
N LYS A 445 -23.04 -29.22 36.95
CA LYS A 445 -23.67 -28.59 38.11
C LYS A 445 -23.78 -27.07 37.94
N ALA A 446 -22.75 -26.42 37.39
CA ALA A 446 -22.82 -24.99 37.06
C ALA A 446 -23.93 -24.71 36.02
N LYS A 447 -24.01 -25.54 34.97
CA LYS A 447 -25.07 -25.51 33.97
C LYS A 447 -26.46 -25.66 34.57
N ALA A 448 -26.66 -26.63 35.47
CA ALA A 448 -27.95 -26.82 36.14
C ALA A 448 -28.40 -25.57 36.91
N ILE A 449 -27.48 -24.92 37.63
CA ILE A 449 -27.75 -23.67 38.37
C ILE A 449 -28.09 -22.52 37.42
N ILE A 450 -27.35 -22.38 36.32
CA ILE A 450 -27.63 -21.36 35.30
C ILE A 450 -29.01 -21.58 34.67
N LEU A 451 -29.36 -22.83 34.38
CA LEU A 451 -30.65 -23.19 33.80
C LEU A 451 -31.81 -22.90 34.77
N GLU A 452 -31.65 -23.19 36.07
CA GLU A 452 -32.63 -22.83 37.11
C GLU A 452 -32.82 -21.30 37.23
N GLY A 453 -31.76 -20.54 36.94
CA GLY A 453 -31.76 -19.07 36.91
C GLY A 453 -32.37 -18.46 35.65
N LYS A 454 -32.76 -19.25 34.65
CA LYS A 454 -33.31 -18.76 33.36
C LYS A 454 -34.60 -17.96 33.58
N GLY A 455 -34.62 -16.71 33.11
CA GLY A 455 -35.76 -15.80 33.26
C GLY A 455 -35.94 -15.24 34.68
N LYS A 456 -35.00 -15.51 35.59
CA LYS A 456 -34.94 -14.93 36.94
C LYS A 456 -33.65 -14.14 37.11
N HIS A 457 -32.54 -14.84 37.23
CA HIS A 457 -31.21 -14.24 37.29
C HIS A 457 -30.76 -13.82 35.89
N PHE A 458 -30.89 -14.72 34.91
CA PHE A 458 -30.30 -14.57 33.59
C PHE A 458 -31.35 -14.36 32.50
N ASP A 459 -30.97 -13.58 31.49
CA ASP A 459 -31.72 -13.45 30.25
C ASP A 459 -31.93 -14.82 29.59
N PRO A 460 -33.18 -15.22 29.30
CA PRO A 460 -33.49 -16.47 28.63
C PRO A 460 -32.70 -16.71 27.33
N GLN A 461 -32.49 -15.67 26.52
CA GLN A 461 -31.77 -15.77 25.25
C GLN A 461 -30.29 -16.06 25.44
N ILE A 462 -29.68 -15.48 26.48
CA ILE A 462 -28.26 -15.69 26.79
C ILE A 462 -28.05 -17.08 27.40
N VAL A 463 -28.98 -17.57 28.22
CA VAL A 463 -28.94 -18.97 28.70
C VAL A 463 -29.03 -19.95 27.53
N ASP A 464 -29.91 -19.69 26.56
CA ASP A 464 -30.02 -20.54 25.36
C ASP A 464 -28.75 -20.48 24.50
N ALA A 465 -28.11 -19.31 24.39
CA ALA A 465 -26.81 -19.18 23.74
C ALA A 465 -25.73 -19.97 24.48
N PHE A 466 -25.64 -19.85 25.80
CA PHE A 466 -24.70 -20.59 26.65
C PHE A 466 -24.85 -22.11 26.44
N LEU A 467 -26.07 -22.64 26.46
CA LEU A 467 -26.32 -24.07 26.22
C LEU A 467 -25.86 -24.52 24.84
N ALA A 468 -26.02 -23.68 23.81
CA ALA A 468 -25.59 -24.00 22.45
C ALA A 468 -24.06 -23.99 22.29
N ILE A 469 -23.33 -23.27 23.15
CA ILE A 469 -21.87 -23.14 23.10
C ILE A 469 -21.16 -23.67 24.36
N GLU A 470 -21.81 -24.56 25.13
CA GLU A 470 -21.31 -25.04 26.42
C GLU A 470 -19.92 -25.69 26.31
N ALA A 471 -19.64 -26.37 25.19
CA ALA A 471 -18.34 -26.98 24.90
C ALA A 471 -17.22 -25.94 24.77
N GLU A 472 -17.53 -24.75 24.25
CA GLU A 472 -16.57 -23.65 24.13
C GLU A 472 -16.26 -23.05 25.50
N PHE A 473 -17.26 -22.94 26.38
CA PHE A 473 -17.06 -22.53 27.78
C PHE A 473 -16.14 -23.51 28.52
N GLN A 474 -16.31 -24.82 28.32
CA GLN A 474 -15.40 -25.82 28.90
C GLN A 474 -13.98 -25.67 28.35
N ARG A 475 -13.84 -25.43 27.03
CA ARG A 475 -12.54 -25.22 26.38
C ARG A 475 -11.81 -24.00 26.94
N ILE A 476 -12.50 -22.87 27.09
CA ILE A 476 -11.96 -21.64 27.69
C ILE A 476 -11.53 -21.90 29.14
N ALA A 477 -12.38 -22.54 29.95
CA ALA A 477 -12.06 -22.88 31.34
C ALA A 477 -10.79 -23.76 31.45
N GLN A 478 -10.61 -24.70 30.51
CA GLN A 478 -9.43 -25.57 30.47
C GLN A 478 -8.17 -24.83 29.97
N GLN A 479 -8.31 -23.90 29.03
CA GLN A 479 -7.20 -23.14 28.48
C GLN A 479 -6.61 -22.16 29.51
N TYR A 480 -7.46 -21.54 30.33
CA TYR A 480 -7.07 -20.53 31.32
C TYR A 480 -7.28 -21.06 32.74
N GLN A 481 -6.65 -22.19 33.07
CA GLN A 481 -6.68 -22.72 34.42
C GLN A 481 -5.91 -21.81 35.38
N ASP A 482 -6.39 -21.71 36.62
CA ASP A 482 -5.63 -21.07 37.68
C ASP A 482 -4.31 -21.81 37.86
N GLU A 483 -3.18 -21.13 37.76
CA GLU A 483 -1.90 -21.72 38.11
C GLU A 483 -1.98 -22.20 39.56
N GLN A 484 -1.69 -23.49 39.80
CA GLN A 484 -1.50 -23.97 41.15
C GLN A 484 -0.30 -23.20 41.71
N ASN A 485 -0.55 -22.24 42.58
CA ASN A 485 0.46 -21.74 43.50
C ASN A 485 0.99 -22.96 44.27
N ILE A 486 2.10 -23.52 43.78
CA ILE A 486 2.95 -24.41 44.55
C ILE A 486 3.57 -23.47 45.59
N ALA A 487 2.86 -23.30 46.71
CA ALA A 487 3.39 -22.65 47.88
C ALA A 487 4.67 -23.41 48.28
N ALA A 488 5.81 -22.71 48.23
CA ALA A 488 7.05 -23.12 48.87
C ALA A 488 7.00 -22.78 50.35
#